data_AF-A0A6C0EYD7-F1
#
_entry.id   AF-A0A6C0EYD7-F1
#
_cell.length_a   1.000
_cell.length_b   1.000
_cell.length_c   1.000
_cell.angle_alpha   90.00
_cell.angle_beta   90.00
_cell.angle_gamma   90.00
#
_symmetry.space_group_name_H-M   'P 1'
#
loop_
_entity.id
_entity.type
_entity.pdbx_description
1 polymer ?
#
loop_
_entity_poly.entity_id
_entity_poly.type
_entity_poly.pdbx_seq_one_letter_code
_entity_poly.pdbx_strand_id
1 'polypeptide(L)'
;MSSPPSVIHENTIYGVANANANNVINANNVINEIVNVIHIDDLIEELINQPTSKNGKRKKNEKHENLINSKSKKENELSNDKRSDNNTSNNISKKISKKNTIVKKREELSMKNYNNLLTVKYKIDELKKLCLQYKITRGGNKEELTNRLYEYCKNSMQPIKIQKVFRGYLQRKLNKLRGPAFKNRKICTNDTDFYTMDEMDEISSNQFYSYKDEDDFIYGFNIISLYNLIVKEGSGVKNPYNRNEITNKVKENVTSVIRLSRILKQPIEIEIKNEIIDPKKRMELKILDLFQTINSYGNYANSEWFSELTGQSHIRFARELVDIWNYRAQLSHEKKNEICPPHGTPFLGTPYFTNIATPIHLNNLSIETLIKYNVQIIENLVKSAIDIDNKMLGSFYVLSALTLVSQQARDAMPWLYESVVYIP
;
A
#
# COMPACT_ATOMS: atom_id res chain seq x y z
N MET A 1 -59.15 -29.74 -1.81
CA MET A 1 -58.06 -30.61 -1.31
C MET A 1 -57.07 -30.71 -2.45
N SER A 2 -55.89 -30.09 -2.45
CA SER A 2 -54.84 -30.12 -1.43
C SER A 2 -53.89 -28.92 -1.66
N SER A 3 -53.39 -28.36 -0.56
CA SER A 3 -52.45 -27.24 -0.50
C SER A 3 -51.08 -27.58 -1.11
N PRO A 4 -50.31 -26.58 -1.61
CA PRO A 4 -48.91 -26.78 -1.96
C PRO A 4 -48.01 -26.78 -0.70
N PRO A 5 -46.85 -27.45 -0.73
CA PRO A 5 -45.99 -27.67 0.42
C PRO A 5 -45.16 -26.43 0.78
N SER A 6 -44.96 -26.26 2.08
CA SER A 6 -44.12 -25.26 2.74
C SER A 6 -42.63 -25.43 2.41
N VAL A 7 -41.98 -24.37 1.93
CA VAL A 7 -40.51 -24.26 1.87
C VAL A 7 -40.05 -23.34 3.01
N ILE A 8 -39.34 -23.91 3.98
CA ILE A 8 -38.64 -23.17 5.04
C ILE A 8 -37.19 -23.69 5.12
N HIS A 9 -36.27 -22.73 5.08
CA HIS A 9 -34.87 -22.70 5.58
C HIS A 9 -33.80 -23.68 5.07
N GLU A 10 -32.91 -23.18 4.19
CA GLU A 10 -31.52 -23.69 4.08
C GLU A 10 -30.42 -22.61 3.94
N ASN A 11 -30.75 -21.33 3.72
CA ASN A 11 -29.72 -20.33 3.36
C ASN A 11 -28.97 -19.63 4.51
N THR A 12 -29.19 -20.00 5.77
CA THR A 12 -28.55 -19.28 6.90
C THR A 12 -27.33 -19.98 7.51
N ILE A 13 -27.09 -21.26 7.19
CA ILE A 13 -26.02 -22.07 7.80
C ILE A 13 -24.70 -21.94 7.01
N TYR A 14 -24.77 -21.79 5.68
CA TYR A 14 -23.58 -21.70 4.81
C TYR A 14 -22.79 -20.39 4.98
N GLY A 15 -23.43 -19.29 5.36
CA GLY A 15 -22.75 -17.99 5.56
C GLY A 15 -21.83 -17.95 6.79
N VAL A 16 -22.18 -18.67 7.86
CA VAL A 16 -21.40 -18.70 9.12
C VAL A 16 -20.22 -19.66 9.02
N ALA A 17 -20.38 -20.78 8.31
CA ALA A 17 -19.30 -21.73 8.06
C ALA A 17 -18.20 -21.12 7.18
N ASN A 18 -18.56 -20.37 6.13
CA ASN A 18 -17.58 -19.69 5.28
C ASN A 18 -16.82 -18.55 5.98
N ALA A 19 -17.50 -17.79 6.85
CA ALA A 19 -16.84 -16.75 7.64
C ALA A 19 -15.87 -17.35 8.68
N ASN A 20 -16.22 -18.49 9.28
CA ASN A 20 -15.33 -19.21 10.20
C ASN A 20 -14.17 -19.88 9.47
N ALA A 21 -14.39 -20.51 8.31
CA ALA A 21 -13.33 -21.09 7.50
C ALA A 21 -12.33 -20.02 7.04
N ASN A 22 -12.80 -18.87 6.55
CA ASN A 22 -11.93 -17.77 6.16
C ASN A 22 -11.17 -17.18 7.35
N ASN A 23 -11.79 -17.08 8.53
CA ASN A 23 -11.09 -16.62 9.74
C ASN A 23 -10.05 -17.64 10.25
N VAL A 24 -10.32 -18.95 10.12
CA VAL A 24 -9.37 -20.01 10.49
C VAL A 24 -8.20 -20.08 9.50
N ILE A 25 -8.45 -19.93 8.20
CA ILE A 25 -7.40 -19.84 7.18
C ILE A 25 -6.51 -18.61 7.42
N ASN A 26 -7.13 -17.46 7.72
CA ASN A 26 -6.39 -16.23 8.01
C ASN A 26 -5.60 -16.33 9.33
N ALA A 27 -6.17 -16.99 10.36
CA ALA A 27 -5.47 -17.27 11.60
C ALA A 27 -4.30 -18.25 11.40
N ASN A 28 -4.47 -19.30 10.60
CA ASN A 28 -3.42 -20.25 10.27
C ASN A 28 -2.29 -19.61 9.45
N ASN A 29 -2.62 -18.70 8.53
CA ASN A 29 -1.61 -17.92 7.80
C ASN A 29 -0.83 -17.00 8.73
N VAL A 30 -1.52 -16.30 9.64
CA VAL A 30 -0.85 -15.47 10.66
C VAL A 30 -0.02 -16.32 11.62
N ILE A 31 -0.50 -17.51 12.01
CA ILE A 31 0.26 -18.44 12.86
C ILE A 31 1.49 -18.96 12.12
N ASN A 32 1.37 -19.35 10.84
CA ASN A 32 2.49 -19.79 10.02
C ASN A 32 3.51 -18.66 9.78
N GLU A 33 3.05 -17.43 9.56
CA GLU A 33 3.92 -16.26 9.47
C GLU A 33 4.60 -15.95 10.81
N ILE A 34 3.92 -16.13 11.94
CA ILE A 34 4.48 -15.99 13.29
C ILE A 34 5.53 -17.08 13.57
N VAL A 35 5.24 -18.34 13.25
CA VAL A 35 6.13 -19.48 13.46
C VAL A 35 7.39 -19.35 12.60
N ASN A 36 7.26 -18.88 11.36
CA ASN A 36 8.40 -18.66 10.46
C ASN A 36 9.28 -17.45 10.85
N VAL A 37 8.79 -16.58 11.75
CA VAL A 37 9.51 -15.36 12.17
C VAL A 37 10.04 -15.46 13.60
N ILE A 38 9.57 -16.41 14.41
CA ILE A 38 9.90 -16.51 15.84
C ILE A 38 10.47 -17.89 16.14
N HIS A 39 11.75 -17.94 16.49
CA HIS A 39 12.28 -19.06 17.24
C HIS A 39 11.66 -19.02 18.64
N ILE A 40 10.86 -20.03 18.96
CA ILE A 40 10.11 -20.12 20.23
C ILE A 40 11.06 -20.05 21.44
N ASP A 41 12.30 -20.53 21.28
CA ASP A 41 13.35 -20.51 22.30
C ASP A 41 13.73 -19.08 22.74
N ASP A 42 13.83 -18.13 21.79
CA ASP A 42 14.09 -16.70 22.08
C ASP A 42 12.97 -16.07 22.95
N LEU A 43 11.72 -16.49 22.70
CA LEU A 43 10.55 -16.01 23.45
C LEU A 43 10.56 -16.56 24.88
N ILE A 44 10.99 -17.81 25.06
CA ILE A 44 11.08 -18.47 26.36
C ILE A 44 12.19 -17.82 27.21
N GLU A 45 13.38 -17.58 26.64
CA GLU A 45 14.47 -16.88 27.34
C GLU A 45 14.07 -15.46 27.78
N GLU A 46 13.39 -14.70 26.93
CA GLU A 46 12.96 -13.33 27.27
C GLU A 46 11.81 -13.31 28.29
N LEU A 47 10.96 -14.34 28.33
CA LEU A 47 9.94 -14.52 29.36
C LEU A 47 10.53 -14.90 30.73
N ILE A 48 11.60 -15.68 30.74
CA ILE A 48 12.32 -16.09 31.96
C ILE A 48 13.11 -14.90 32.55
N ASN A 49 13.66 -14.03 31.71
CA ASN A 49 14.60 -12.99 32.11
C ASN A 49 13.97 -11.60 32.41
N GLN A 50 12.64 -11.46 32.51
CA GLN A 50 12.06 -10.15 32.87
C GLN A 50 12.17 -9.87 34.38
N PRO A 51 12.75 -8.73 34.81
CA PRO A 51 12.72 -8.33 36.20
C PRO A 51 11.27 -8.00 36.60
N THR A 52 10.81 -8.61 37.69
CA THR A 52 9.52 -8.29 38.32
C THR A 52 9.57 -6.84 38.84
N SER A 53 8.88 -5.95 38.14
CA SER A 53 8.73 -4.55 38.55
C SER A 53 7.91 -4.44 39.84
N LYS A 54 8.57 -4.47 41.01
CA LYS A 54 8.18 -3.77 42.25
C LYS A 54 9.39 -3.61 43.18
N ASN A 55 10.08 -2.48 43.09
CA ASN A 55 10.41 -1.58 44.21
C ASN A 55 11.55 -0.62 43.83
N GLY A 56 11.32 0.68 44.05
CA GLY A 56 12.31 1.73 43.88
C GLY A 56 13.22 1.87 45.11
N LYS A 57 14.46 2.32 44.83
CA LYS A 57 15.48 2.90 45.74
C LYS A 57 15.97 1.93 46.85
N ARG A 58 17.25 1.54 46.93
CA ARG A 58 18.46 2.34 47.21
C ARG A 58 19.74 1.47 47.10
N LYS A 59 20.90 2.12 46.95
CA LYS A 59 22.27 1.60 46.76
C LYS A 59 22.87 0.86 47.98
N LYS A 60 23.88 0.03 47.67
CA LYS A 60 25.10 -0.36 48.43
C LYS A 60 24.96 -1.30 49.65
N ASN A 61 25.45 -2.54 49.53
CA ASN A 61 26.74 -3.00 50.07
C ASN A 61 26.93 -4.52 49.90
N GLU A 62 28.20 -4.91 49.78
CA GLU A 62 28.72 -6.28 49.65
C GLU A 62 28.55 -7.14 50.93
N LYS A 63 28.75 -8.46 50.74
CA LYS A 63 28.99 -9.55 51.72
C LYS A 63 27.77 -10.10 52.46
N HIS A 64 27.37 -11.34 52.13
CA HIS A 64 27.72 -12.55 52.89
C HIS A 64 26.93 -13.77 52.39
N GLU A 65 27.68 -14.84 52.12
CA GLU A 65 27.21 -16.22 52.02
C GLU A 65 26.57 -16.71 53.33
N ASN A 66 25.76 -17.77 53.20
CA ASN A 66 25.43 -18.79 54.22
C ASN A 66 24.58 -18.36 55.42
N LEU A 67 23.30 -18.79 55.41
CA LEU A 67 22.39 -19.20 56.52
C LEU A 67 20.96 -18.86 56.08
N ILE A 68 19.98 -19.74 55.93
CA ILE A 68 19.45 -20.68 56.91
C ILE A 68 18.65 -21.74 56.15
N ASN A 69 19.18 -22.96 56.17
CA ASN A 69 18.39 -24.18 56.11
C ASN A 69 18.24 -24.60 57.59
N SER A 70 17.13 -24.27 58.25
CA SER A 70 16.67 -24.88 59.51
C SER A 70 15.52 -24.07 60.14
N LYS A 71 14.59 -24.80 60.76
CA LYS A 71 13.34 -24.37 61.43
C LYS A 71 12.21 -24.15 60.43
N SER A 72 11.07 -24.83 60.47
CA SER A 72 10.43 -25.76 61.42
C SER A 72 9.06 -26.03 60.77
N LYS A 73 8.64 -27.24 60.37
CA LYS A 73 8.20 -28.36 61.21
C LYS A 73 7.73 -27.89 62.59
N LYS A 74 6.42 -27.57 62.65
CA LYS A 74 5.53 -27.12 63.75
C LYS A 74 4.72 -25.98 63.09
N GLU A 75 3.48 -26.16 62.67
CA GLU A 75 2.31 -26.48 63.47
C GLU A 75 1.24 -27.09 62.55
N ASN A 76 0.96 -28.37 62.74
CA ASN A 76 -0.28 -29.03 62.34
C ASN A 76 -0.66 -29.83 63.57
N GLU A 77 -1.54 -29.29 64.41
CA GLU A 77 -2.51 -30.00 65.26
C GLU A 77 -3.16 -29.05 66.26
N LEU A 78 -4.44 -29.33 66.54
CA LEU A 78 -5.42 -28.62 67.39
C LEU A 78 -6.03 -27.34 66.77
N SER A 79 -7.34 -27.20 66.63
CA SER A 79 -8.44 -27.90 67.28
C SER A 79 -9.75 -27.67 66.53
N ASN A 80 -10.54 -28.75 66.45
CA ASN A 80 -11.97 -28.74 66.15
C ASN A 80 -12.73 -27.95 67.22
N ASP A 81 -13.76 -27.21 66.83
CA ASP A 81 -14.99 -27.23 67.61
C ASP A 81 -16.25 -27.12 66.72
N LYS A 82 -17.28 -27.84 67.16
CA LYS A 82 -18.51 -28.21 66.47
C LYS A 82 -19.69 -27.37 66.96
N ARG A 83 -20.71 -27.26 66.10
CA ARG A 83 -22.16 -27.10 66.35
C ARG A 83 -22.67 -25.72 66.81
N SER A 84 -23.65 -25.19 66.08
CA SER A 84 -25.07 -25.24 66.49
C SER A 84 -26.01 -24.64 65.44
N ASP A 85 -27.11 -25.32 65.19
CA ASP A 85 -28.30 -24.89 64.45
C ASP A 85 -28.96 -23.64 65.04
N ASN A 86 -29.61 -22.81 64.21
CA ASN A 86 -31.08 -22.68 64.22
C ASN A 86 -31.61 -21.54 63.34
N ASN A 87 -32.71 -21.88 62.65
CA ASN A 87 -33.63 -20.99 61.96
C ASN A 87 -34.12 -19.82 62.83
N THR A 88 -34.20 -18.62 62.26
CA THR A 88 -35.33 -17.73 62.54
C THR A 88 -35.60 -16.82 61.34
N SER A 89 -36.59 -17.21 60.53
CA SER A 89 -37.37 -16.28 59.73
C SER A 89 -37.97 -15.24 60.67
N ASN A 90 -37.68 -13.95 60.45
CA ASN A 90 -38.61 -12.91 60.86
C ASN A 90 -38.53 -11.68 59.96
N ASN A 91 -39.67 -11.47 59.30
CA ASN A 91 -40.07 -10.25 58.61
C ASN A 91 -39.85 -9.03 59.50
N ILE A 92 -39.09 -8.04 59.02
CA ILE A 92 -39.32 -6.64 59.37
C ILE A 92 -39.36 -5.83 58.08
N SER A 93 -40.56 -5.78 57.52
CA SER A 93 -41.01 -4.75 56.60
C SER A 93 -40.98 -3.39 57.32
N LYS A 94 -40.02 -2.53 57.01
CA LYS A 94 -40.13 -1.10 57.30
C LYS A 94 -39.76 -0.26 56.09
N LYS A 95 -40.81 0.40 55.57
CA LYS A 95 -40.80 1.50 54.61
C LYS A 95 -39.67 2.49 54.94
N ILE A 96 -38.78 2.74 54.00
CA ILE A 96 -37.94 3.94 53.99
C ILE A 96 -38.17 4.68 52.67
N SER A 97 -38.49 5.96 52.86
CA SER A 97 -38.87 7.01 51.94
C SER A 97 -38.05 7.11 50.65
N LYS A 98 -38.74 7.43 49.55
CA LYS A 98 -38.16 7.93 48.29
C LYS A 98 -37.35 9.20 48.57
N LYS A 99 -36.03 9.08 48.68
CA LYS A 99 -35.09 10.18 48.40
C LYS A 99 -34.59 9.97 46.98
N ASN A 100 -34.75 11.00 46.15
CA ASN A 100 -34.25 11.06 44.78
C ASN A 100 -32.72 10.87 44.78
N THR A 101 -32.28 9.64 44.49
CA THR A 101 -30.88 9.34 44.22
C THR A 101 -30.58 9.72 42.78
N ILE A 102 -29.66 10.67 42.61
CA ILE A 102 -28.97 10.92 41.35
C ILE A 102 -28.47 9.57 40.84
N VAL A 103 -29.01 9.11 39.71
CA VAL A 103 -28.67 7.82 39.11
C VAL A 103 -27.21 7.91 38.64
N LYS A 104 -26.29 7.45 39.48
CA LYS A 104 -24.88 7.25 39.12
C LYS A 104 -24.89 6.32 37.90
N LYS A 105 -24.49 6.83 36.74
CA LYS A 105 -24.37 6.07 35.49
C LYS A 105 -23.54 4.82 35.81
N ARG A 106 -24.13 3.62 35.64
CA ARG A 106 -23.43 2.35 35.94
C ARG A 106 -22.16 2.30 35.09
N GLU A 107 -21.03 2.00 35.72
CA GLU A 107 -19.80 1.72 34.97
C GLU A 107 -20.03 0.56 34.00
N GLU A 108 -19.60 0.75 32.77
CA GLU A 108 -19.73 -0.25 31.72
C GLU A 108 -18.85 -1.46 32.05
N LEU A 109 -19.42 -2.66 31.98
CA LEU A 109 -18.71 -3.87 32.39
C LEU A 109 -17.55 -4.15 31.41
N SER A 110 -16.33 -4.07 31.92
CA SER A 110 -15.13 -4.42 31.17
C SER A 110 -14.48 -5.69 31.73
N MET A 111 -13.60 -6.30 30.93
CA MET A 111 -12.80 -7.47 31.34
C MET A 111 -12.01 -7.24 32.64
N LYS A 112 -11.68 -5.98 32.98
CA LYS A 112 -10.94 -5.62 34.19
C LYS A 112 -11.83 -5.55 35.44
N ASN A 113 -13.12 -5.30 35.26
CA ASN A 113 -14.06 -5.03 36.35
C ASN A 113 -15.05 -6.19 36.50
N TYR A 114 -14.65 -7.40 36.08
CA TYR A 114 -15.52 -8.59 36.02
C TYR A 114 -16.05 -9.03 37.40
N ASN A 115 -15.39 -8.66 38.50
CA ASN A 115 -15.89 -8.87 39.85
C ASN A 115 -17.24 -8.16 40.11
N ASN A 116 -17.56 -7.11 39.35
CA ASN A 116 -18.85 -6.42 39.45
C ASN A 116 -20.03 -7.32 39.07
N LEU A 117 -19.81 -8.40 38.31
CA LEU A 117 -20.83 -9.42 38.02
C LEU A 117 -21.35 -10.13 39.27
N LEU A 118 -20.54 -10.21 40.33
CA LEU A 118 -20.91 -10.87 41.59
C LEU A 118 -21.55 -9.89 42.59
N THR A 119 -21.23 -8.59 42.49
CA THR A 119 -21.66 -7.58 43.48
C THR A 119 -22.84 -6.73 43.01
N VAL A 120 -22.97 -6.51 41.70
CA VAL A 120 -24.01 -5.65 41.11
C VAL A 120 -25.18 -6.49 40.59
N LYS A 121 -26.40 -6.06 40.91
CA LYS A 121 -27.62 -6.70 40.39
C LYS A 121 -27.86 -6.28 38.93
N TYR A 122 -27.56 -7.17 37.99
CA TYR A 122 -27.90 -7.02 36.56
C TYR A 122 -29.30 -7.54 36.25
N LYS A 123 -29.96 -7.01 35.21
CA LYS A 123 -31.15 -7.61 34.61
C LYS A 123 -30.75 -8.69 33.60
N ILE A 124 -31.64 -9.66 33.32
CA ILE A 124 -31.36 -10.74 32.36
C ILE A 124 -31.05 -10.16 30.97
N ASP A 125 -31.76 -9.12 30.53
CA ASP A 125 -31.52 -8.48 29.23
C ASP A 125 -30.15 -7.81 29.16
N GLU A 126 -29.67 -7.23 30.26
CA GLU A 126 -28.33 -6.65 30.36
C GLU A 126 -27.25 -7.73 30.23
N LEU A 127 -27.43 -8.87 30.92
CA LEU A 127 -26.52 -10.01 30.81
C LEU A 127 -26.51 -10.60 29.39
N LYS A 128 -27.68 -10.73 28.75
CA LYS A 128 -27.77 -11.21 27.36
C LYS A 128 -27.09 -10.25 26.37
N LYS A 129 -27.18 -8.93 26.60
CA LYS A 129 -26.43 -7.92 25.81
C LYS A 129 -24.92 -8.08 25.99
N LEU A 130 -24.45 -8.31 27.22
CA LEU A 130 -23.03 -8.55 27.50
C LEU A 130 -22.54 -9.86 26.87
N CYS A 131 -23.31 -10.94 26.97
CA CYS A 131 -23.01 -12.20 26.28
C CYS A 131 -22.88 -11.99 24.76
N LEU A 132 -23.75 -11.16 24.17
CA LEU A 132 -23.66 -10.82 22.74
C LEU A 132 -22.38 -10.05 22.41
N GLN A 133 -22.02 -9.05 23.23
CA GLN A 133 -20.80 -8.26 23.06
C GLN A 133 -19.54 -9.13 23.05
N TYR A 134 -19.46 -10.12 23.94
CA TYR A 134 -18.32 -11.05 24.03
C TYR A 134 -18.48 -12.31 23.18
N LYS A 135 -19.55 -12.42 22.37
CA LYS A 135 -19.87 -13.57 21.52
C LYS A 135 -19.97 -14.91 22.26
N ILE A 136 -20.59 -14.89 23.45
CA ILE A 136 -20.84 -16.06 24.31
C ILE A 136 -22.32 -16.49 24.22
N THR A 137 -22.62 -17.75 24.54
CA THR A 137 -23.99 -18.30 24.56
C THR A 137 -24.93 -17.53 25.51
N ARG A 138 -26.16 -17.27 25.03
CA ARG A 138 -27.18 -16.44 25.72
C ARG A 138 -28.29 -17.25 26.41
N GLY A 139 -28.18 -18.58 26.37
CA GLY A 139 -29.12 -19.50 27.00
C GLY A 139 -28.85 -19.65 28.49
N GLY A 140 -29.90 -19.95 29.25
CA GLY A 140 -29.80 -20.23 30.68
C GLY A 140 -30.56 -19.26 31.57
N ASN A 141 -30.56 -19.58 32.86
CA ASN A 141 -31.10 -18.70 33.90
C ASN A 141 -30.12 -17.54 34.19
N LYS A 142 -30.54 -16.60 35.04
CA LYS A 142 -29.75 -15.41 35.36
C LYS A 142 -28.39 -15.74 35.99
N GLU A 143 -28.36 -16.74 36.86
CA GLU A 143 -27.15 -17.16 37.58
C GLU A 143 -26.15 -17.82 36.61
N GLU A 144 -26.64 -18.69 35.74
CA GLU A 144 -25.84 -19.36 34.71
C GLU A 144 -25.19 -18.37 33.75
N LEU A 145 -25.94 -17.35 33.29
CA LEU A 145 -25.39 -16.27 32.46
C LEU A 145 -24.31 -15.47 33.20
N THR A 146 -24.51 -15.21 34.50
CA THR A 146 -23.57 -14.46 35.33
C THR A 146 -22.27 -15.23 35.53
N ASN A 147 -22.36 -16.51 35.89
CA ASN A 147 -21.20 -17.39 36.09
C ASN A 147 -20.42 -17.57 34.80
N ARG A 148 -21.10 -17.79 33.67
CA ARG A 148 -20.45 -17.94 32.36
C ARG A 148 -19.69 -16.69 31.94
N LEU A 149 -20.29 -15.51 32.10
CA LEU A 149 -19.61 -14.23 31.83
C LEU A 149 -18.40 -14.04 32.76
N TYR A 150 -18.56 -14.35 34.05
CA TYR A 150 -17.50 -14.22 35.04
C TYR A 150 -16.30 -15.14 34.71
N GLU A 151 -16.55 -16.42 34.43
CA GLU A 151 -15.53 -17.39 34.04
C GLU A 151 -14.83 -16.98 32.75
N TYR A 152 -15.58 -16.56 31.74
CA TYR A 152 -15.00 -16.07 30.49
C TYR A 152 -14.06 -14.88 30.72
N CYS A 153 -14.51 -13.87 31.47
CA CYS A 153 -13.70 -12.69 31.76
C CYS A 153 -12.44 -13.04 32.57
N LYS A 154 -12.60 -13.89 33.59
CA LYS A 154 -11.50 -14.36 34.45
C LYS A 154 -10.47 -15.14 33.65
N ASN A 155 -10.90 -16.11 32.85
CA ASN A 155 -10.02 -16.98 32.06
C ASN A 155 -9.34 -16.22 30.91
N SER A 156 -9.97 -15.18 30.38
CA SER A 156 -9.39 -14.36 29.32
C SER A 156 -8.31 -13.39 29.81
N MET A 157 -8.23 -13.11 31.11
CA MET A 157 -7.27 -12.15 31.65
C MET A 157 -5.80 -12.57 31.43
N GLN A 158 -5.49 -13.87 31.56
CA GLN A 158 -4.11 -14.35 31.40
C GLN A 158 -3.67 -14.35 29.92
N PRO A 159 -4.45 -14.86 28.96
CA PRO A 159 -4.16 -14.72 27.53
C PRO A 159 -3.93 -13.26 27.12
N ILE A 160 -4.72 -12.31 27.62
CA ILE A 160 -4.53 -10.87 27.29
C ILE A 160 -3.15 -10.37 27.76
N LYS A 161 -2.68 -10.78 28.94
CA LYS A 161 -1.35 -10.41 29.42
C LYS A 161 -0.25 -11.01 28.55
N ILE A 162 -0.36 -12.29 28.20
CA ILE A 162 0.60 -12.98 27.33
C ILE A 162 0.65 -12.29 25.97
N GLN A 163 -0.51 -12.05 25.36
CA GLN A 163 -0.61 -11.34 24.08
C GLN A 163 -0.01 -9.93 24.15
N LYS A 164 -0.17 -9.21 25.27
CA LYS A 164 0.45 -7.90 25.47
C LYS A 164 1.98 -7.99 25.47
N VAL A 165 2.55 -8.93 26.21
CA VAL A 165 4.01 -9.15 26.26
C VAL A 165 4.53 -9.53 24.87
N PHE A 166 3.84 -10.46 24.21
CA PHE A 166 4.17 -10.94 22.88
C PHE A 166 4.13 -9.83 21.81
N ARG A 167 3.06 -9.01 21.77
CA ARG A 167 3.00 -7.84 20.88
C ARG A 167 4.16 -6.87 21.14
N GLY A 168 4.54 -6.69 22.42
CA GLY A 168 5.70 -5.89 22.79
C GLY A 168 7.02 -6.47 22.27
N TYR A 169 7.21 -7.78 22.37
CA TYR A 169 8.36 -8.49 21.80
C TYR A 169 8.46 -8.26 20.29
N LEU A 170 7.37 -8.50 19.57
CA LEU A 170 7.32 -8.29 18.12
C LEU A 170 7.69 -6.85 17.72
N GLN A 171 7.17 -5.85 18.46
CA GLN A 171 7.49 -4.46 18.20
C GLN A 171 8.98 -4.15 18.44
N ARG A 172 9.58 -4.69 19.52
CA ARG A 172 11.01 -4.52 19.80
C ARG A 172 11.87 -5.19 18.73
N LYS A 173 11.50 -6.40 18.30
CA LYS A 173 12.16 -7.12 17.21
C LYS A 173 12.09 -6.33 15.90
N LEU A 174 10.92 -5.81 15.55
CA LEU A 174 10.74 -4.96 14.37
C LEU A 174 11.63 -3.71 14.42
N ASN A 175 11.65 -3.00 15.56
CA ASN A 175 12.49 -1.81 15.73
C ASN A 175 13.99 -2.13 15.59
N LYS A 176 14.44 -3.32 16.02
CA LYS A 176 15.81 -3.79 15.85
C LYS A 176 16.11 -4.11 14.37
N LEU A 177 15.17 -4.74 13.68
CA LEU A 177 15.32 -5.11 12.27
C LEU A 177 15.35 -3.92 11.31
N ARG A 178 14.69 -2.80 11.64
CA ARG A 178 14.77 -1.54 10.88
C ARG A 178 16.16 -0.92 10.84
N GLY A 179 17.08 -1.41 11.68
CA GLY A 179 18.49 -1.10 11.59
C GLY A 179 18.97 0.02 12.49
N PRO A 180 20.28 0.35 12.39
CA PRO A 180 20.98 1.19 13.36
C PRO A 180 20.48 2.64 13.38
N ALA A 181 20.05 3.19 12.23
CA ALA A 181 19.63 4.58 12.11
C ALA A 181 18.14 4.79 12.42
N PHE A 182 17.40 3.74 12.83
CA PHE A 182 15.95 3.85 13.04
C PHE A 182 15.57 4.90 14.11
N LYS A 183 16.39 5.04 15.17
CA LYS A 183 16.14 6.02 16.25
C LYS A 183 16.79 7.38 15.99
N ASN A 184 17.87 7.41 15.21
CA ASN A 184 18.62 8.62 14.92
C ASN A 184 19.06 8.54 13.46
N ARG A 185 18.36 9.28 12.59
CA ARG A 185 18.55 9.22 11.15
C ARG A 185 19.79 9.99 10.68
N LYS A 186 20.30 10.91 11.51
CA LYS A 186 21.51 11.69 11.24
C LYS A 186 22.81 10.87 11.18
N ILE A 187 22.77 9.60 11.55
CA ILE A 187 23.93 8.70 11.40
C ILE A 187 23.99 8.08 10.01
N CYS A 188 22.97 8.28 9.17
CA CYS A 188 23.01 7.90 7.77
C CYS A 188 24.08 8.70 7.03
N THR A 189 24.71 8.06 6.06
CA THR A 189 25.74 8.64 5.19
C THR A 189 25.11 9.39 4.02
N ASN A 190 23.91 8.96 3.61
CA ASN A 190 23.10 9.61 2.58
C ASN A 190 22.03 10.50 3.21
N ASP A 191 21.80 11.66 2.59
CA ASP A 191 20.80 12.64 3.04
C ASP A 191 19.39 12.34 2.52
N THR A 192 19.27 11.77 1.32
CA THR A 192 18.00 11.48 0.64
C THR A 192 17.91 10.02 0.19
N ASP A 193 16.69 9.53 -0.06
CA ASP A 193 16.45 8.21 -0.65
C ASP A 193 16.68 8.24 -2.18
N PHE A 194 17.25 7.17 -2.73
CA PHE A 194 17.66 7.11 -4.13
C PHE A 194 16.50 7.07 -5.14
N TYR A 195 15.30 6.68 -4.72
CA TYR A 195 14.15 6.55 -5.61
C TYR A 195 13.05 7.55 -5.29
N THR A 196 12.63 7.66 -4.03
CA THR A 196 11.60 8.64 -3.65
C THR A 196 12.13 10.06 -3.55
N MET A 197 13.45 10.23 -3.44
CA MET A 197 14.13 11.51 -3.21
C MET A 197 13.72 12.19 -1.90
N ASP A 198 12.98 11.51 -1.03
CA ASP A 198 12.61 12.01 0.29
C ASP A 198 13.88 12.18 1.14
N GLU A 199 13.95 13.26 1.91
CA GLU A 199 14.98 13.43 2.92
C GLU A 199 14.85 12.36 4.01
N MET A 200 15.98 11.92 4.58
CA MET A 200 15.99 10.87 5.60
C MET A 200 15.05 11.19 6.77
N ASP A 201 14.93 12.46 7.18
CA ASP A 201 14.07 12.90 8.28
C ASP A 201 12.58 12.96 7.93
N GLU A 202 12.23 13.01 6.64
CA GLU A 202 10.83 13.09 6.17
C GLU A 202 10.20 11.71 5.99
N ILE A 203 11.00 10.67 5.73
CA ILE A 203 10.50 9.29 5.53
C ILE A 203 9.69 8.85 6.77
N SER A 204 8.50 8.28 6.58
CA SER A 204 7.72 7.78 7.73
C SER A 204 8.50 6.70 8.50
N SER A 205 8.43 6.69 9.83
CA SER A 205 9.07 5.65 10.65
C SER A 205 8.63 4.23 10.29
N ASN A 206 7.43 4.07 9.70
CA ASN A 206 6.96 2.76 9.24
C ASN A 206 7.56 2.35 7.88
N GLN A 207 8.06 3.29 7.09
CA GLN A 207 8.71 3.06 5.80
C GLN A 207 10.23 3.12 5.89
N PHE A 208 10.81 3.63 6.98
CA PHE A 208 12.26 3.75 7.10
C PHE A 208 12.95 2.41 7.39
N TYR A 209 14.04 2.16 6.67
CA TYR A 209 14.97 1.06 6.89
C TYR A 209 16.42 1.57 6.80
N SER A 210 17.33 0.96 7.54
CA SER A 210 18.76 1.25 7.45
C SER A 210 19.57 -0.02 7.65
N TYR A 211 20.78 -0.06 7.09
CA TYR A 211 21.76 -1.08 7.42
C TYR A 211 23.17 -0.51 7.42
N LYS A 212 24.07 -1.20 8.11
CA LYS A 212 25.50 -0.91 8.13
C LYS A 212 26.17 -1.79 7.08
N ASP A 213 26.89 -1.17 6.16
CA ASP A 213 27.58 -1.83 5.07
C ASP A 213 28.96 -2.36 5.52
N GLU A 214 29.65 -3.08 4.63
CA GLU A 214 30.99 -3.64 4.89
C GLU A 214 32.04 -2.55 5.18
N ASP A 215 31.89 -1.37 4.58
CA ASP A 215 32.76 -0.20 4.76
C ASP A 215 32.46 0.60 6.05
N ASP A 216 31.72 0.01 6.99
CA ASP A 216 31.25 0.61 8.23
C ASP A 216 30.28 1.81 8.10
N PHE A 217 30.00 2.27 6.88
CA PHE A 217 29.00 3.30 6.60
C PHE A 217 27.57 2.79 6.83
N ILE A 218 26.70 3.68 7.29
CA ILE A 218 25.28 3.40 7.49
C ILE A 218 24.49 4.08 6.40
N TYR A 219 23.64 3.33 5.70
CA TYR A 219 22.76 3.88 4.67
C TYR A 219 21.30 3.73 5.08
N GLY A 220 20.54 4.81 4.87
CA GLY A 220 19.10 4.88 5.12
C GLY A 220 18.33 4.80 3.81
N PHE A 221 17.18 4.15 3.86
CA PHE A 221 16.33 3.90 2.70
C PHE A 221 14.87 4.01 3.07
N ASN A 222 14.07 4.44 2.10
CA ASN A 222 12.65 4.15 2.07
C ASN A 222 12.49 2.67 1.68
N ILE A 223 11.69 1.91 2.45
CA ILE A 223 11.55 0.47 2.28
C ILE A 223 10.91 0.12 0.94
N ILE A 224 10.06 1.01 0.38
CA ILE A 224 9.51 0.84 -0.96
C ILE A 224 10.62 0.80 -2.00
N SER A 225 11.57 1.74 -1.92
CA SER A 225 12.71 1.87 -2.83
C SER A 225 13.60 0.65 -2.74
N LEU A 226 14.04 0.31 -1.52
CA LEU A 226 14.95 -0.80 -1.28
C LEU A 226 14.33 -2.16 -1.66
N TYR A 227 13.06 -2.40 -1.29
CA TYR A 227 12.38 -3.65 -1.62
C TYR A 227 12.25 -3.84 -3.13
N ASN A 228 11.83 -2.81 -3.86
CA ASN A 228 11.67 -2.91 -5.32
C ASN A 228 13.01 -3.08 -6.04
N LEU A 229 14.08 -2.46 -5.55
CA LEU A 229 15.44 -2.69 -6.05
C LEU A 229 15.85 -4.16 -5.88
N ILE A 230 15.66 -4.72 -4.67
CA ILE A 230 15.99 -6.13 -4.37
C ILE A 230 15.19 -7.08 -5.26
N VAL A 231 13.89 -6.84 -5.45
CA VAL A 231 13.03 -7.68 -6.30
C VAL A 231 13.45 -7.61 -7.77
N LYS A 232 13.82 -6.42 -8.26
CA LYS A 232 14.18 -6.21 -9.67
C LYS A 232 15.55 -6.81 -10.02
N GLU A 233 16.55 -6.66 -9.16
CA GLU A 233 17.94 -7.08 -9.44
C GLU A 233 18.28 -8.48 -8.90
N GLY A 234 17.57 -8.95 -7.87
CA GLY A 234 17.74 -10.30 -7.33
C GLY A 234 19.04 -10.52 -6.54
N SER A 235 19.81 -11.55 -6.91
CA SER A 235 20.99 -11.99 -6.14
C SER A 235 22.15 -10.98 -6.20
N GLY A 236 22.40 -10.38 -7.36
CA GLY A 236 23.49 -9.42 -7.58
C GLY A 236 23.14 -7.97 -7.28
N VAL A 237 22.07 -7.72 -6.51
CA VAL A 237 21.63 -6.35 -6.17
C VAL A 237 22.71 -5.59 -5.41
N LYS A 238 22.95 -4.35 -5.86
CA LYS A 238 23.97 -3.48 -5.30
C LYS A 238 23.35 -2.26 -4.63
N ASN A 239 24.02 -1.76 -3.60
CA ASN A 239 23.66 -0.51 -2.95
C ASN A 239 23.84 0.66 -3.94
N PRO A 240 22.81 1.50 -4.17
CA PRO A 240 22.87 2.61 -5.12
C PRO A 240 23.97 3.65 -4.83
N TYR A 241 24.42 3.78 -3.58
CA TYR A 241 25.36 4.84 -3.18
C TYR A 241 26.84 4.46 -3.33
N ASN A 242 27.19 3.19 -3.07
CA ASN A 242 28.59 2.72 -3.11
C ASN A 242 28.82 1.52 -4.04
N ARG A 243 27.75 0.95 -4.61
CA ARG A 243 27.75 -0.22 -5.50
C ARG A 243 28.26 -1.53 -4.86
N ASN A 244 28.38 -1.57 -3.54
CA ASN A 244 28.67 -2.81 -2.82
C ASN A 244 27.46 -3.74 -2.89
N GLU A 245 27.71 -5.05 -2.84
CA GLU A 245 26.62 -6.03 -2.88
C GLU A 245 25.81 -6.02 -1.58
N ILE A 246 24.49 -5.99 -1.70
CA ILE A 246 23.62 -6.07 -0.52
C ILE A 246 23.60 -7.53 -0.04
N THR A 247 24.07 -7.76 1.17
CA THR A 247 24.13 -9.12 1.76
C THR A 247 22.74 -9.77 1.87
N ASN A 248 22.70 -11.11 1.79
CA ASN A 248 21.44 -11.86 1.93
C ASN A 248 20.74 -11.61 3.28
N LYS A 249 21.52 -11.39 4.34
CA LYS A 249 20.98 -11.02 5.66
C LYS A 249 20.16 -9.72 5.62
N VAL A 250 20.60 -8.72 4.86
CA VAL A 250 19.84 -7.47 4.69
C VAL A 250 18.55 -7.74 3.93
N LYS A 251 18.60 -8.52 2.84
CA LYS A 251 17.40 -8.90 2.06
C LYS A 251 16.37 -9.66 2.91
N GLU A 252 16.83 -10.61 3.72
CA GLU A 252 16.02 -11.34 4.68
C GLU A 252 15.41 -10.41 5.73
N ASN A 253 16.21 -9.50 6.30
CA ASN A 253 15.72 -8.52 7.28
C ASN A 253 14.65 -7.60 6.69
N VAL A 254 14.83 -7.08 5.47
CA VAL A 254 13.82 -6.27 4.78
C VAL A 254 12.52 -7.06 4.64
N THR A 255 12.60 -8.33 4.22
CA THR A 255 11.43 -9.22 4.13
C THR A 255 10.76 -9.44 5.49
N SER A 256 11.55 -9.64 6.55
CA SER A 256 11.04 -9.79 7.92
C SER A 256 10.39 -8.50 8.44
N VAL A 257 10.93 -7.32 8.13
CA VAL A 257 10.33 -6.02 8.46
C VAL A 257 8.95 -5.90 7.82
N ILE A 258 8.81 -6.26 6.55
CA ILE A 258 7.53 -6.21 5.83
C ILE A 258 6.51 -7.16 6.49
N ARG A 259 6.90 -8.42 6.75
CA ARG A 259 6.03 -9.41 7.39
C ARG A 259 5.59 -8.98 8.79
N LEU A 260 6.53 -8.57 9.64
CA LEU A 260 6.23 -8.11 11.01
C LEU A 260 5.36 -6.86 11.03
N SER A 261 5.59 -5.91 10.11
CA SER A 261 4.76 -4.72 9.98
C SER A 261 3.31 -5.08 9.66
N ARG A 262 3.08 -6.05 8.77
CA ARG A 262 1.73 -6.57 8.46
C ARG A 262 1.07 -7.27 9.64
N ILE A 263 1.81 -8.14 10.36
CA ILE A 263 1.31 -8.82 11.57
C ILE A 263 0.89 -7.80 12.63
N LEU A 264 1.67 -6.74 12.81
CA LEU A 264 1.40 -5.65 13.75
C LEU A 264 0.41 -4.61 13.22
N LYS A 265 -0.09 -4.77 11.99
CA LYS A 265 -0.99 -3.83 11.30
C LYS A 265 -0.43 -2.41 11.21
N GLN A 266 0.87 -2.28 11.05
CA GLN A 266 1.52 -1.00 10.74
C GLN A 266 1.37 -0.69 9.25
N PRO A 267 1.08 0.57 8.87
CA PRO A 267 0.98 0.95 7.46
C PRO A 267 2.36 0.85 6.81
N ILE A 268 2.47 0.05 5.76
CA ILE A 268 3.69 -0.16 4.98
C ILE A 268 3.33 -0.26 3.50
N GLU A 269 4.13 0.37 2.65
CA GLU A 269 3.89 0.49 1.21
C GLU A 269 5.09 -0.14 0.51
N ILE A 270 4.80 -1.07 -0.40
CA ILE A 270 5.84 -1.80 -1.15
C ILE A 270 5.61 -1.74 -2.66
N GLU A 271 4.46 -1.21 -3.09
CA GLU A 271 4.10 -1.11 -4.49
C GLU A 271 4.41 0.30 -4.97
N ILE A 272 5.33 0.39 -5.93
CA ILE A 272 5.54 1.64 -6.67
C ILE A 272 4.25 1.92 -7.44
N LYS A 273 3.53 2.95 -7.00
CA LYS A 273 2.47 3.52 -7.82
C LYS A 273 3.17 4.14 -9.01
N ASN A 274 3.06 3.51 -10.18
CA ASN A 274 3.35 4.21 -11.43
C ASN A 274 2.49 5.45 -11.37
N GLU A 275 3.11 6.63 -11.32
CA GLU A 275 2.37 7.87 -11.50
C GLU A 275 1.54 7.66 -12.78
N ILE A 276 0.22 7.69 -12.62
CA ILE A 276 -0.68 7.66 -13.76
C ILE A 276 -0.45 9.02 -14.40
N ILE A 277 0.57 9.10 -15.27
CA ILE A 277 0.76 10.26 -16.12
C ILE A 277 -0.54 10.38 -16.87
N ASP A 278 -1.26 11.48 -16.62
CA ASP A 278 -2.49 11.82 -17.31
C ASP A 278 -2.29 11.54 -18.81
N PRO A 279 -3.17 10.76 -19.47
CA PRO A 279 -3.06 10.48 -20.89
C PRO A 279 -2.80 11.72 -21.74
N LYS A 280 -3.35 12.88 -21.33
CA LYS A 280 -3.07 14.18 -21.96
C LYS A 280 -1.62 14.60 -21.78
N LYS A 281 -1.09 14.57 -20.55
CA LYS A 281 0.32 14.89 -20.27
C LYS A 281 1.29 13.95 -20.99
N ARG A 282 0.94 12.66 -21.10
CA ARG A 282 1.73 11.69 -21.88
C ARG A 282 1.78 12.08 -23.36
N MET A 283 0.65 12.51 -23.93
CA MET A 283 0.60 12.98 -25.31
C MET A 283 1.43 14.25 -25.51
N GLU A 284 1.34 15.23 -24.60
CA GLU A 284 2.15 16.45 -24.63
C GLU A 284 3.66 16.13 -24.62
N LEU A 285 4.11 15.23 -23.73
CA LEU A 285 5.50 14.79 -23.67
C LEU A 285 5.94 14.09 -24.96
N LYS A 286 5.05 13.30 -25.59
CA LYS A 286 5.33 12.64 -26.87
C LYS A 286 5.46 13.65 -28.02
N ILE A 287 4.60 14.66 -28.07
CA ILE A 287 4.71 15.74 -29.06
C ILE A 287 6.03 16.48 -28.85
N LEU A 288 6.37 16.83 -27.61
CA LEU A 288 7.63 17.51 -27.29
C LEU A 288 8.86 16.71 -27.76
N ASP A 289 8.91 15.41 -27.46
CA ASP A 289 9.99 14.51 -27.88
C ASP A 289 10.13 14.44 -29.41
N LEU A 290 9.02 14.40 -30.15
CA LEU A 290 9.04 14.41 -31.62
C LEU A 290 9.63 15.71 -32.17
N PHE A 291 9.26 16.86 -31.62
CA PHE A 291 9.79 18.15 -32.06
C PHE A 291 11.26 18.34 -31.67
N GLN A 292 11.69 17.82 -30.51
CA GLN A 292 13.11 17.75 -30.15
C GLN A 292 13.90 16.85 -31.10
N THR A 293 13.31 15.73 -31.54
CA THR A 293 13.89 14.85 -32.55
C THR A 293 14.02 15.56 -33.91
N ILE A 294 12.99 16.28 -34.34
CA ILE A 294 13.04 17.09 -35.57
C ILE A 294 14.16 18.14 -35.49
N ASN A 295 14.34 18.77 -34.32
CA ASN A 295 15.38 19.77 -34.11
C ASN A 295 16.78 19.19 -34.06
N SER A 296 16.96 17.95 -33.57
CA SER A 296 18.28 17.29 -33.57
C SER A 296 18.78 16.99 -35.00
N TYR A 297 17.88 16.99 -35.98
CA TYR A 297 18.21 16.93 -37.41
C TYR A 297 18.56 18.29 -38.03
N GLY A 298 18.64 19.37 -37.23
CA GLY A 298 19.03 20.71 -37.69
C GLY A 298 17.87 21.64 -38.02
N ASN A 299 16.63 21.28 -37.71
CA ASN A 299 15.47 22.14 -37.87
C ASN A 299 15.27 23.06 -36.65
N TYR A 300 14.51 24.14 -36.84
CA TYR A 300 14.02 24.98 -35.76
C TYR A 300 12.50 24.88 -35.69
N ALA A 301 12.01 23.93 -34.89
CA ALA A 301 10.60 23.63 -34.73
C ALA A 301 10.14 23.72 -33.27
N ASN A 302 9.00 24.35 -33.04
CA ASN A 302 8.36 24.42 -31.72
C ASN A 302 7.12 23.51 -31.68
N SER A 303 7.01 22.66 -30.65
CA SER A 303 5.86 21.78 -30.41
C SER A 303 4.53 22.51 -30.22
N GLU A 304 4.55 23.78 -29.81
CA GLU A 304 3.36 24.62 -29.67
C GLU A 304 2.66 24.85 -31.02
N TRP A 305 3.43 24.93 -32.11
CA TRP A 305 2.87 25.11 -33.46
C TRP A 305 1.91 24.02 -33.88
N PHE A 306 2.07 22.82 -33.29
CA PHE A 306 1.17 21.69 -33.49
C PHE A 306 0.16 21.55 -32.35
N SER A 307 0.58 21.75 -31.09
CA SER A 307 -0.28 21.56 -29.91
C SER A 307 -1.40 22.59 -29.80
N GLU A 308 -1.21 23.80 -30.34
CA GLU A 308 -2.21 24.89 -30.31
C GLU A 308 -3.20 24.84 -31.49
N LEU A 309 -3.08 23.86 -32.39
CA LEU A 309 -3.97 23.74 -33.53
C LEU A 309 -5.40 23.41 -33.11
N THR A 310 -6.36 24.04 -33.78
CA THR A 310 -7.78 23.67 -33.65
C THR A 310 -8.06 22.32 -34.32
N GLY A 311 -9.16 21.66 -33.96
CA GLY A 311 -9.54 20.38 -34.59
C GLY A 311 -9.63 20.45 -36.12
N GLN A 312 -10.15 21.56 -36.67
CA GLN A 312 -10.19 21.78 -38.12
C GLN A 312 -8.78 21.92 -38.73
N SER A 313 -7.87 22.59 -38.01
CA SER A 313 -6.48 22.75 -38.45
C SER A 313 -5.71 21.44 -38.40
N HIS A 314 -5.98 20.56 -37.44
CA HIS A 314 -5.45 19.19 -37.42
C HIS A 314 -5.97 18.32 -38.58
N ILE A 315 -7.23 18.46 -38.96
CA ILE A 315 -7.80 17.77 -40.13
C ILE A 315 -7.13 18.30 -41.40
N ARG A 316 -6.98 19.62 -41.51
CA ARG A 316 -6.28 20.25 -42.64
C ARG A 316 -4.83 19.80 -42.71
N PHE A 317 -4.10 19.82 -41.60
CA PHE A 317 -2.71 19.37 -41.51
C PHE A 317 -2.54 17.97 -42.11
N ALA A 318 -3.39 17.03 -41.68
CA ALA A 318 -3.33 15.67 -42.15
C ALA A 318 -3.62 15.56 -43.65
N ARG A 319 -4.62 16.30 -44.16
CA ARG A 319 -4.95 16.34 -45.60
C ARG A 319 -3.81 16.92 -46.43
N GLU A 320 -3.24 18.05 -46.00
CA GLU A 320 -2.11 18.68 -46.69
C GLU A 320 -0.89 17.74 -46.70
N LEU A 321 -0.63 17.04 -45.59
CA LEU A 321 0.49 16.09 -45.51
C LEU A 321 0.28 14.86 -46.41
N VAL A 322 -0.94 14.32 -46.47
CA VAL A 322 -1.31 13.25 -47.41
C VAL A 322 -1.11 13.72 -48.85
N ASP A 323 -1.53 14.93 -49.16
CA ASP A 323 -1.44 15.50 -50.51
C ASP A 323 0.01 15.78 -50.92
N ILE A 324 0.82 16.35 -50.02
CA ILE A 324 2.26 16.55 -50.21
C ILE A 324 2.95 15.20 -50.45
N TRP A 325 2.73 14.22 -49.57
CA TRP A 325 3.39 12.92 -49.64
C TRP A 325 3.04 12.13 -50.90
N ASN A 326 1.77 12.16 -51.30
CA ASN A 326 1.31 11.34 -52.42
C ASN A 326 1.44 12.01 -53.77
N TYR A 327 1.29 13.34 -53.84
CA TYR A 327 1.20 14.05 -55.11
C TYR A 327 2.26 15.15 -55.24
N ARG A 328 2.32 16.14 -54.33
CA ARG A 328 3.16 17.35 -54.56
C ARG A 328 4.65 17.06 -54.52
N ALA A 329 5.10 16.16 -53.65
CA ALA A 329 6.52 15.85 -53.51
C ALA A 329 7.09 15.00 -54.66
N GLN A 330 6.24 14.47 -55.54
CA GLN A 330 6.62 13.64 -56.71
C GLN A 330 7.62 12.50 -56.39
N LEU A 331 7.52 11.93 -55.19
CA LEU A 331 8.43 10.88 -54.72
C LEU A 331 8.19 9.56 -55.47
N SER A 332 9.27 8.93 -55.92
CA SER A 332 9.22 7.54 -56.40
C SER A 332 8.83 6.59 -55.27
N HIS A 333 8.27 5.42 -55.60
CA HIS A 333 7.91 4.42 -54.61
C HIS A 333 9.14 3.95 -53.79
N GLU A 334 10.30 3.86 -54.44
CA GLU A 334 11.57 3.52 -53.78
C GLU A 334 11.94 4.59 -52.75
N LYS A 335 11.88 5.88 -53.12
CA LYS A 335 12.20 6.97 -52.21
C LYS A 335 11.23 7.06 -51.03
N LYS A 336 9.95 6.79 -51.26
CA LYS A 336 8.96 6.66 -50.18
C LYS A 336 9.32 5.56 -49.19
N ASN A 337 9.74 4.39 -49.68
CA ASN A 337 10.18 3.27 -48.84
C ASN A 337 11.46 3.58 -48.05
N GLU A 338 12.40 4.33 -48.62
CA GLU A 338 13.61 4.78 -47.92
C GLU A 338 13.29 5.71 -46.74
N ILE A 339 12.34 6.63 -46.92
CA ILE A 339 11.94 7.60 -45.90
C ILE A 339 11.03 6.97 -44.85
N CYS A 340 10.10 6.10 -45.26
CA CYS A 340 9.13 5.47 -44.36
C CYS A 340 9.03 3.95 -44.61
N PRO A 341 10.03 3.15 -44.24
CA PRO A 341 10.00 1.70 -44.41
C PRO A 341 8.91 1.05 -43.51
N PRO A 342 8.44 -0.17 -43.86
CA PRO A 342 8.80 -0.98 -45.03
C PRO A 342 7.92 -0.74 -46.26
N HIS A 343 6.80 -0.03 -46.12
CA HIS A 343 5.78 0.11 -47.18
C HIS A 343 5.72 1.50 -47.83
N GLY A 344 6.52 2.47 -47.35
CA GLY A 344 6.59 3.81 -47.94
C GLY A 344 5.39 4.69 -47.65
N THR A 345 4.56 4.31 -46.68
CA THR A 345 3.37 5.07 -46.28
C THR A 345 3.40 5.36 -44.78
N PRO A 346 3.41 6.63 -44.36
CA PRO A 346 3.39 7.01 -42.95
C PRO A 346 1.98 6.89 -42.35
N PHE A 347 0.97 6.61 -43.16
CA PHE A 347 -0.44 6.59 -42.78
C PHE A 347 -0.91 5.22 -42.23
N LEU A 348 -0.01 4.24 -42.11
CA LEU A 348 -0.34 2.92 -41.58
C LEU A 348 -0.85 3.00 -40.13
N GLY A 349 -1.94 2.28 -39.87
CA GLY A 349 -2.62 2.31 -38.57
C GLY A 349 -3.49 3.55 -38.36
N THR A 350 -3.68 4.37 -39.39
CA THR A 350 -4.63 5.50 -39.39
C THR A 350 -5.71 5.27 -40.46
N PRO A 351 -6.83 4.58 -40.12
CA PRO A 351 -7.79 4.06 -41.10
C PRO A 351 -8.38 5.12 -42.04
N TYR A 352 -8.41 6.37 -41.58
CA TYR A 352 -9.00 7.51 -42.27
C TYR A 352 -8.07 8.16 -43.30
N PHE A 353 -6.78 7.86 -43.27
CA PHE A 353 -5.78 8.44 -44.19
C PHE A 353 -5.23 7.42 -45.19
N THR A 354 -5.49 6.13 -44.99
CA THR A 354 -5.11 5.05 -45.93
C THR A 354 -6.10 4.84 -47.07
N ASN A 355 -7.36 5.28 -46.89
CA ASN A 355 -8.41 5.11 -47.89
C ASN A 355 -8.85 6.49 -48.40
N ILE A 356 -8.38 6.86 -49.59
CA ILE A 356 -8.66 8.13 -50.29
C ILE A 356 -10.19 8.35 -50.52
N ALA A 357 -11.01 7.32 -50.31
CA ALA A 357 -12.41 7.29 -50.72
C ALA A 357 -13.46 7.87 -49.75
N THR A 358 -13.14 8.34 -48.53
CA THR A 358 -14.20 8.97 -47.68
C THR A 358 -13.74 10.19 -46.87
N PRO A 359 -13.93 11.42 -47.39
CA PRO A 359 -13.83 12.67 -46.63
C PRO A 359 -14.78 12.76 -45.40
N ILE A 360 -15.75 11.83 -45.32
CA ILE A 360 -16.95 11.90 -44.48
C ILE A 360 -16.69 11.58 -42.98
N HIS A 361 -15.54 11.00 -42.60
CA HIS A 361 -15.36 10.53 -41.21
C HIS A 361 -14.42 11.35 -40.31
N LEU A 362 -13.59 12.25 -40.85
CA LEU A 362 -12.63 13.02 -40.02
C LEU A 362 -13.30 14.11 -39.18
N ASN A 363 -14.37 14.73 -39.69
CA ASN A 363 -15.08 15.81 -39.00
C ASN A 363 -15.84 15.35 -37.74
N ASN A 364 -16.07 14.05 -37.60
CA ASN A 364 -16.81 13.46 -36.47
C ASN A 364 -15.88 12.91 -35.38
N LEU A 365 -14.55 12.99 -35.55
CA LEU A 365 -13.58 12.51 -34.58
C LEU A 365 -13.38 13.53 -33.44
N SER A 366 -13.12 13.02 -32.23
CA SER A 366 -12.66 13.87 -31.15
C SER A 366 -11.28 14.44 -31.48
N ILE A 367 -11.01 15.65 -30.99
CA ILE A 367 -9.71 16.31 -31.17
C ILE A 367 -8.54 15.46 -30.64
N GLU A 368 -8.75 14.73 -29.54
CA GLU A 368 -7.76 13.81 -28.96
C GLU A 368 -7.40 12.67 -29.91
N THR A 369 -8.40 12.12 -30.61
CA THR A 369 -8.19 11.05 -31.59
C THR A 369 -7.45 11.57 -32.82
N LEU A 370 -7.78 12.78 -33.28
CA LEU A 370 -7.09 13.45 -34.38
C LEU A 370 -5.62 13.73 -34.06
N ILE A 371 -5.35 14.27 -32.86
CA ILE A 371 -3.99 14.49 -32.36
C ILE A 371 -3.22 13.18 -32.34
N LYS A 372 -3.81 12.12 -31.78
CA LYS A 372 -3.18 10.80 -31.70
C LYS A 372 -2.76 10.26 -33.08
N TYR A 373 -3.65 10.36 -34.08
CA TYR A 373 -3.32 9.91 -35.44
C TYR A 373 -2.25 10.78 -36.10
N ASN A 374 -2.35 12.10 -35.97
CA ASN A 374 -1.34 13.01 -36.51
C ASN A 374 0.04 12.78 -35.87
N VAL A 375 0.10 12.57 -34.55
CA VAL A 375 1.33 12.24 -33.83
C VAL A 375 1.94 10.93 -34.33
N GLN A 376 1.12 9.91 -34.60
CA GLN A 376 1.59 8.65 -35.17
C GLN A 376 2.16 8.83 -36.59
N ILE A 377 1.51 9.64 -37.43
CA ILE A 377 2.00 9.95 -38.78
C ILE A 377 3.34 10.70 -38.71
N ILE A 378 3.46 11.69 -37.82
CA ILE A 378 4.71 12.44 -37.61
C ILE A 378 5.82 11.50 -37.14
N GLU A 379 5.55 10.65 -36.15
CA GLU A 379 6.50 9.66 -35.65
C GLU A 379 7.00 8.73 -36.76
N ASN A 380 6.09 8.23 -37.60
CA ASN A 380 6.44 7.37 -38.72
C ASN A 380 7.38 8.10 -39.71
N LEU A 381 7.12 9.37 -40.03
CA LEU A 381 7.97 10.14 -40.96
C LEU A 381 9.34 10.51 -40.36
N VAL A 382 9.40 10.82 -39.08
CA VAL A 382 10.60 11.38 -38.42
C VAL A 382 11.55 10.30 -37.93
N LYS A 383 11.03 9.10 -37.57
CA LYS A 383 11.83 8.06 -36.89
C LYS A 383 12.03 6.77 -37.69
N SER A 384 11.21 6.47 -38.71
CA SER A 384 11.23 5.13 -39.34
C SER A 384 12.39 4.89 -40.31
N ALA A 385 12.90 5.93 -40.97
CA ALA A 385 14.04 5.79 -41.88
C ALA A 385 15.29 5.25 -41.15
N ILE A 386 16.15 4.56 -41.90
CA ILE A 386 17.45 4.06 -41.37
C ILE A 386 18.45 5.21 -41.33
N ASP A 387 18.56 5.93 -42.45
CA ASP A 387 19.53 7.00 -42.66
C ASP A 387 19.02 8.35 -42.13
N ILE A 388 19.95 9.17 -41.63
CA ILE A 388 19.67 10.50 -41.07
C ILE A 388 19.11 11.41 -42.15
N ASP A 389 19.66 11.40 -43.38
CA ASP A 389 19.21 12.27 -44.47
C ASP A 389 17.72 12.04 -44.81
N ASN A 390 17.31 10.77 -44.80
CA ASN A 390 15.91 10.39 -44.99
C ASN A 390 15.01 10.79 -43.81
N LYS A 391 15.52 10.74 -42.56
CA LYS A 391 14.81 11.28 -41.39
C LYS A 391 14.67 12.80 -41.44
N MET A 392 15.68 13.51 -41.94
CA MET A 392 15.61 14.96 -42.18
C MET A 392 14.52 15.26 -43.22
N LEU A 393 14.50 14.50 -44.32
CA LEU A 393 13.53 14.67 -45.38
C LEU A 393 12.09 14.40 -44.91
N GLY A 394 11.87 13.36 -44.11
CA GLY A 394 10.58 13.11 -43.44
C GLY A 394 10.15 14.26 -42.53
N SER A 395 11.10 14.85 -41.80
CA SER A 395 10.86 16.03 -40.96
C SER A 395 10.49 17.27 -41.78
N PHE A 396 11.14 17.50 -42.93
CA PHE A 396 10.79 18.60 -43.82
C PHE A 396 9.36 18.50 -44.34
N TYR A 397 8.87 17.31 -44.70
CA TYR A 397 7.47 17.15 -45.14
C TYR A 397 6.47 17.45 -44.02
N VAL A 398 6.76 17.01 -42.79
CA VAL A 398 5.95 17.36 -41.61
C VAL A 398 5.89 18.86 -41.40
N LEU A 399 7.05 19.53 -41.41
CA LEU A 399 7.13 20.99 -41.21
C LEU A 399 6.46 21.75 -42.36
N SER A 400 6.59 21.27 -43.60
CA SER A 400 5.94 21.88 -44.78
C SER A 400 4.42 21.89 -44.60
N ALA A 401 3.84 20.75 -44.24
CA ALA A 401 2.40 20.67 -43.95
C ALA A 401 2.00 21.54 -42.76
N LEU A 402 2.87 21.69 -41.76
CA LEU A 402 2.60 22.51 -40.58
C LEU A 402 2.54 24.01 -40.92
N THR A 403 3.39 24.51 -41.81
CA THR A 403 3.36 25.92 -42.25
C THR A 403 2.06 26.33 -42.98
N LEU A 404 1.36 25.35 -43.58
CA LEU A 404 0.07 25.60 -44.23
C LEU A 404 -1.07 25.84 -43.23
N VAL A 405 -0.93 25.38 -41.98
CA VAL A 405 -1.99 25.42 -40.97
C VAL A 405 -1.66 26.25 -39.73
N SER A 406 -0.38 26.49 -39.44
CA SER A 406 0.09 27.29 -38.30
C SER A 406 0.76 28.56 -38.81
N GLN A 407 0.24 29.71 -38.37
CA GLN A 407 0.81 31.01 -38.74
C GLN A 407 2.21 31.19 -38.16
N GLN A 408 2.44 30.79 -36.91
CA GLN A 408 3.75 30.88 -36.28
C GLN A 408 4.80 30.04 -37.00
N ALA A 409 4.44 28.82 -37.43
CA ALA A 409 5.35 27.97 -38.22
C ALA A 409 5.64 28.57 -39.60
N ARG A 410 4.65 29.23 -40.23
CA ARG A 410 4.81 29.92 -41.51
C ARG A 410 5.78 31.10 -41.40
N ASP A 411 5.62 31.91 -40.36
CA ASP A 411 6.47 33.08 -40.14
C ASP A 411 7.92 32.68 -39.83
N ALA A 412 8.11 31.55 -39.14
CA ALA A 412 9.42 31.01 -38.81
C ALA A 412 10.12 30.33 -40.01
N MET A 413 9.36 29.73 -40.93
CA MET A 413 9.90 29.04 -42.12
C MET A 413 9.15 29.43 -43.41
N PRO A 414 9.26 30.69 -43.89
CA PRO A 414 8.52 31.15 -45.06
C PRO A 414 8.90 30.40 -46.34
N TRP A 415 10.17 30.04 -46.50
CA TRP A 415 10.66 29.28 -47.66
C TRP A 415 9.98 27.92 -47.80
N LEU A 416 9.67 27.27 -46.67
CA LEU A 416 9.02 25.98 -46.65
C LEU A 416 7.55 26.11 -47.01
N TYR A 417 6.89 27.16 -46.51
CA TYR A 417 5.54 27.51 -46.92
C TYR A 417 5.44 27.78 -48.42
N GLU A 418 6.32 28.63 -48.96
CA GLU A 418 6.36 28.98 -50.39
C GLU A 418 6.54 27.76 -51.29
N SER A 419 7.28 26.75 -50.83
CA SER A 419 7.48 25.49 -51.59
C SER A 419 6.23 24.62 -51.72
N VAL A 420 5.22 24.81 -50.87
CA VAL A 420 4.03 23.95 -50.84
C VAL A 420 2.71 24.72 -50.98
N VAL A 421 2.72 26.04 -50.88
CA VAL A 421 1.51 26.86 -51.02
C VAL A 421 0.97 26.80 -52.45
N TYR A 422 -0.36 26.74 -52.58
CA TYR A 422 -1.01 26.90 -53.87
C TYR A 422 -0.90 28.36 -54.31
N ILE A 423 -0.17 28.59 -55.41
CA ILE A 423 -0.28 29.84 -56.16
C ILE A 423 -1.44 29.64 -57.14
N PRO A 424 -2.55 30.40 -57.02
CA PRO A 424 -3.70 30.27 -57.90
C PRO A 424 -3.39 30.64 -59.36
#